data_AF-A0A4P7Z4I5-F1
#
_entry.id   AF-A0A4P7Z4I5-F1
#
_cell.length_a   1.000
_cell.length_b   1.000
_cell.length_c   1.000
_cell.angle_alpha   90.00
_cell.angle_beta   90.00
_cell.angle_gamma   90.00
#
_symmetry.space_group_name_H-M   'P 1'
#
loop_
_entity.id
_entity.type
_entity.pdbx_description
1 polymer ?
#
loop_
_entity_poly.entity_id
_entity_poly.type
_entity_poly.pdbx_seq_one_letter_code
_entity_poly.pdbx_strand_id
1 'polypeptide(L)'
;MTRLSRVAVAYGLAVWLLTVQAVTELVGWLFAWPAVFGGLRIGTVALYWPGQFLTWSALLAPGHRWIVTVAILVCIAGALALAVRAGIVLRGHQDPRFGAGRWAGDADVRRSGLL
;
A
#
# COMPACT_ATOMS: atom_id res chain seq x y z
N MET A 1 6.87 -9.73 19.09
CA MET A 1 7.34 -9.55 17.70
C MET A 1 6.23 -9.20 16.69
N THR A 2 4.95 -9.38 17.00
CA THR A 2 3.78 -8.96 16.19
C THR A 2 3.63 -7.45 15.93
N ARG A 3 4.34 -6.60 16.69
CA ARG A 3 4.32 -5.13 16.51
C ARG A 3 5.07 -4.69 15.25
N LEU A 4 6.20 -5.35 14.92
CA LEU A 4 7.05 -4.99 13.78
C LEU A 4 6.39 -5.29 12.43
N SER A 5 5.66 -6.40 12.31
CA SER A 5 4.92 -6.74 11.09
C SER A 5 3.74 -5.80 10.84
N ARG A 6 3.00 -5.41 11.89
CA ARG A 6 1.93 -4.41 11.79
C ARG A 6 2.46 -3.05 11.33
N VAL A 7 3.61 -2.63 11.86
CA VAL A 7 4.28 -1.38 11.45
C VAL A 7 4.71 -1.45 9.99
N ALA A 8 5.32 -2.54 9.54
CA ALA A 8 5.73 -2.71 8.14
C ALA A 8 4.54 -2.65 7.16
N VAL A 9 3.42 -3.28 7.52
CA VAL A 9 2.18 -3.23 6.72
C VAL A 9 1.58 -1.82 6.71
N ALA A 10 1.56 -1.14 7.86
CA ALA A 10 1.07 0.23 7.97
C ALA A 10 1.90 1.21 7.12
N TYR A 11 3.23 1.08 7.15
CA TYR A 11 4.13 1.86 6.28
C TYR A 11 3.86 1.58 4.81
N GLY A 12 3.69 0.32 4.43
CA GLY A 12 3.37 -0.06 3.04
C GLY A 12 2.03 0.53 2.59
N LEU A 13 1.01 0.51 3.46
CA LEU A 13 -0.29 1.11 3.18
C LEU A 13 -0.22 2.64 3.05
N ALA A 14 0.55 3.30 3.91
CA ALA A 14 0.79 4.74 3.81
C ALA A 14 1.48 5.12 2.49
N VAL A 15 2.52 4.37 2.10
CA VAL A 15 3.22 4.57 0.81
C VAL A 15 2.26 4.36 -0.35
N TRP A 16 1.42 3.32 -0.31
CA TRP A 16 0.42 3.08 -1.36
C TRP A 16 -0.59 4.23 -1.46
N LEU A 17 -1.13 4.72 -0.34
CA LEU A 17 -2.03 5.87 -0.33
C LEU A 17 -1.37 7.13 -0.87
N LEU A 18 -0.10 7.38 -0.56
CA LEU A 18 0.67 8.50 -1.12
C LEU A 18 0.84 8.36 -2.64
N THR A 19 1.09 7.14 -3.14
CA THR A 19 1.15 6.89 -4.58
C THR A 19 -0.20 7.16 -5.25
N VAL A 20 -1.30 6.67 -4.68
CA VAL A 20 -2.66 6.93 -5.18
C VAL A 20 -2.94 8.44 -5.20
N GLN A 21 -2.56 9.16 -4.13
CA GLN A 21 -2.68 10.60 -4.04
C GLN A 21 -1.90 11.31 -5.16
N ALA A 22 -0.62 10.99 -5.33
CA ALA A 22 0.25 11.59 -6.34
C ALA A 22 -0.27 11.36 -7.76
N VAL A 23 -0.76 10.14 -8.05
CA VAL A 23 -1.41 9.82 -9.33
C VAL A 23 -2.67 10.66 -9.52
N THR A 24 -3.48 10.80 -8.48
CA THR A 24 -4.72 11.60 -8.55
C THR A 24 -4.41 13.08 -8.84
N GLU A 25 -3.44 13.65 -8.13
CA GLU A 25 -3.00 15.03 -8.32
C GLU A 25 -2.41 15.26 -9.71
N LEU A 26 -1.58 14.33 -10.20
CA LEU A 26 -1.02 14.40 -11.55
C LEU A 26 -2.11 14.39 -12.62
N VAL A 27 -3.11 13.50 -12.50
CA VAL A 27 -4.24 13.45 -13.44
C VAL A 27 -5.05 14.74 -13.36
N GLY A 28 -5.35 15.24 -12.17
CA GLY A 28 -6.08 16.49 -12.00
C GLY A 28 -5.34 17.71 -12.55
N TRP A 29 -4.02 17.76 -12.39
CA TRP A 29 -3.15 18.77 -12.98
C TRP A 29 -3.13 18.71 -14.50
N LEU A 30 -3.00 17.50 -15.09
CA LEU A 30 -2.98 17.29 -16.54
C LEU A 30 -4.24 17.83 -17.24
N PHE A 31 -5.39 17.72 -16.57
CA PHE A 31 -6.68 18.20 -17.08
C PHE A 31 -7.10 19.57 -16.54
N ALA A 32 -6.24 20.22 -15.74
CA ALA A 32 -6.51 21.50 -15.09
C ALA A 32 -7.89 21.56 -14.41
N TRP A 33 -8.29 20.48 -13.73
CA TRP A 33 -9.68 20.39 -13.26
C TRP A 33 -10.01 21.43 -12.18
N PRO A 34 -11.19 22.05 -12.28
CA PRO A 34 -11.72 22.90 -11.23
C PRO A 34 -11.75 22.19 -9.86
N ALA A 35 -11.36 22.90 -8.81
CA ALA A 35 -11.41 22.40 -7.43
C ALA A 35 -12.83 21.97 -7.00
N VAL A 36 -13.88 22.52 -7.61
CA VAL A 36 -15.28 22.08 -7.39
C VAL A 36 -15.55 20.62 -7.72
N PHE A 37 -14.68 19.95 -8.49
CA PHE A 37 -14.79 18.50 -8.71
C PHE A 37 -14.40 17.66 -7.48
N GLY A 38 -14.29 18.29 -6.31
CA GLY A 38 -14.10 17.72 -4.97
C GLY A 38 -12.66 17.86 -4.44
N GLY A 39 -11.87 18.75 -5.03
CA GLY A 39 -10.51 19.06 -4.59
C GLY A 39 -10.46 20.27 -3.66
N LEU A 40 -9.54 20.27 -2.71
CA LEU A 40 -9.20 21.43 -1.91
C LEU A 40 -8.21 22.31 -2.69
N ARG A 41 -8.52 23.60 -2.84
CA ARG A 41 -7.59 24.53 -3.49
C ARG A 41 -6.63 25.12 -2.46
N ILE A 42 -5.33 24.94 -2.69
CA ILE A 42 -4.27 25.59 -1.91
C ILE A 42 -3.45 26.45 -2.87
N GLY A 43 -3.75 27.75 -2.90
CA GLY A 43 -3.16 28.68 -3.86
C GLY A 43 -3.49 28.34 -5.31
N THR A 44 -2.46 28.04 -6.10
CA THR A 44 -2.57 27.63 -7.51
C THR A 44 -2.74 26.12 -7.71
N VAL A 45 -2.59 25.32 -6.66
CA VAL A 45 -2.65 23.85 -6.72
C VAL A 45 -4.02 23.36 -6.26
N ALA A 46 -4.61 22.44 -7.00
CA ALA A 46 -5.81 21.70 -6.59
C ALA A 46 -5.40 20.33 -6.02
N LEU A 47 -5.63 20.13 -4.73
CA LEU A 47 -5.41 18.88 -4.02
C LEU A 47 -6.68 18.03 -4.06
N TYR A 48 -6.56 16.80 -4.54
CA TYR A 48 -7.67 15.87 -4.65
C TYR A 48 -7.59 14.79 -3.56
N TRP A 49 -8.70 14.11 -3.28
CA TRP A 49 -8.70 12.94 -2.41
C TRP A 49 -8.10 11.72 -3.13
N PRO A 50 -7.47 10.78 -2.41
CA PRO A 50 -6.91 9.58 -3.02
C PRO A 50 -8.00 8.81 -3.80
N GLY A 51 -7.75 8.56 -5.10
CA GLY A 51 -8.66 7.78 -5.94
C GLY A 51 -9.83 8.56 -6.52
N GLN A 52 -9.87 9.89 -6.33
CA GLN A 52 -10.93 10.75 -6.86
C GLN A 52 -11.07 10.67 -8.38
N PHE A 53 -10.00 10.30 -9.09
CA PHE A 53 -10.00 10.10 -10.53
C PHE A 53 -10.95 9.06 -11.08
N LEU A 54 -11.43 8.15 -10.24
CA LEU A 54 -12.46 7.18 -10.62
C LEU A 54 -13.77 7.88 -11.02
N THR A 55 -14.11 8.97 -10.32
CA THR A 55 -15.34 9.74 -10.57
C THR A 55 -15.27 10.57 -11.85
N TRP A 56 -14.05 10.87 -12.31
CA TRP A 56 -13.81 11.71 -13.47
C TRP A 56 -13.95 10.98 -14.81
N SER A 57 -13.94 9.64 -14.81
CA SER A 57 -14.06 8.82 -16.01
C SER A 57 -15.30 9.16 -16.86
N ALA A 58 -16.43 9.46 -16.21
CA ALA A 58 -17.68 9.84 -16.86
C ALA A 58 -17.63 11.25 -17.48
N LEU A 59 -16.77 12.12 -16.96
CA LEU A 59 -16.61 13.51 -17.41
C LEU A 59 -15.62 13.65 -18.56
N LEU A 60 -14.82 12.62 -18.83
CA LEU A 60 -13.84 12.60 -19.91
C LEU A 60 -14.48 12.19 -21.23
N ALA A 61 -14.09 12.92 -22.29
CA ALA A 61 -14.36 12.52 -23.66
C ALA A 61 -13.80 11.10 -23.92
N PRO A 62 -14.46 10.26 -24.75
CA PRO A 62 -14.08 8.87 -24.95
C PRO A 62 -12.58 8.67 -25.27
N GLY A 63 -12.00 9.58 -26.05
CA GLY A 63 -10.57 9.55 -26.42
C GLY A 63 -9.57 9.81 -25.28
N HIS A 64 -10.01 10.28 -24.11
CA HIS A 64 -9.13 10.57 -22.96
C HIS A 64 -9.33 9.61 -21.79
N ARG A 65 -10.31 8.69 -21.86
CA ARG A 65 -10.62 7.74 -20.78
C ARG A 65 -9.48 6.76 -20.49
N TRP A 66 -8.59 6.53 -21.46
CA TRP A 66 -7.42 5.67 -21.30
C TRP A 66 -6.51 6.13 -20.15
N ILE A 67 -6.42 7.44 -19.87
CA ILE A 67 -5.60 7.97 -18.77
C ILE A 67 -6.11 7.48 -17.42
N VAL A 68 -7.43 7.44 -17.24
CA VAL A 68 -8.05 6.88 -16.03
C VAL A 68 -7.76 5.38 -15.95
N THR A 69 -7.87 4.64 -17.06
CA THR A 69 -7.53 3.21 -17.08
C THR A 69 -6.08 2.96 -16.67
N VAL A 70 -5.12 3.74 -17.20
CA VAL A 70 -3.71 3.64 -16.82
C VAL A 70 -3.51 3.98 -15.36
N ALA A 71 -4.14 5.04 -14.84
CA ALA A 71 -4.08 5.41 -13.43
C ALA A 71 -4.61 4.29 -12.52
N ILE A 72 -5.73 3.64 -12.90
CA ILE A 72 -6.27 2.46 -12.21
C ILE A 72 -5.24 1.34 -12.20
N LEU A 73 -4.66 1.00 -13.35
CA LEU A 73 -3.67 -0.08 -13.47
C LEU A 73 -2.45 0.16 -12.58
N VAL A 74 -1.93 1.39 -12.53
CA VAL A 74 -0.82 1.75 -11.63
C VAL A 74 -1.21 1.56 -10.16
N CYS A 75 -2.40 2.02 -9.77
CA CYS A 75 -2.88 1.86 -8.40
C CYS A 75 -3.11 0.39 -8.01
N ILE A 76 -3.66 -0.41 -8.93
CA ILE A 76 -3.86 -1.86 -8.75
C ILE A 76 -2.52 -2.59 -8.66
N ALA A 77 -1.56 -2.27 -9.54
CA ALA A 77 -0.22 -2.86 -9.50
C ALA A 77 0.47 -2.55 -8.16
N GLY A 78 0.35 -1.31 -7.66
CA GLY A 78 0.83 -0.92 -6.34
C GLY A 78 0.15 -1.69 -5.21
N ALA A 79 -1.18 -1.86 -5.28
CA ALA A 79 -1.94 -2.64 -4.29
C ALA A 79 -1.53 -4.12 -4.31
N LEU A 80 -1.31 -4.69 -5.49
CA LEU A 80 -0.88 -6.07 -5.67
C LEU A 80 0.54 -6.28 -5.11
N ALA A 81 1.47 -5.39 -5.41
CA ALA A 81 2.83 -5.42 -4.87
C ALA A 81 2.82 -5.34 -3.34
N LEU A 82 1.96 -4.48 -2.77
CA LEU A 82 1.76 -4.40 -1.33
C LEU A 82 1.17 -5.70 -0.76
N ALA A 83 0.16 -6.28 -1.41
CA ALA A 83 -0.48 -7.52 -0.98
C ALA A 83 0.51 -8.70 -0.99
N VAL A 84 1.33 -8.82 -2.03
CA VAL A 84 2.41 -9.82 -2.13
C VAL A 84 3.41 -9.62 -0.99
N ARG A 85 3.87 -8.38 -0.78
CA ARG A 85 4.82 -8.07 0.30
C ARG A 85 4.25 -8.37 1.68
N ALA A 86 3.00 -7.97 1.94
CA ALA A 86 2.30 -8.28 3.18
C ALA A 86 2.16 -9.80 3.36
N GLY A 87 1.80 -10.53 2.29
CA GLY A 87 1.74 -11.99 2.29
C GLY A 87 3.07 -12.66 2.64
N ILE A 88 4.19 -12.17 2.09
CA ILE A 88 5.54 -12.67 2.42
C ILE A 88 5.89 -12.37 3.89
N VAL A 89 5.68 -11.13 4.34
CA VAL A 89 5.97 -10.72 5.73
C VAL A 89 5.15 -11.52 6.74
N LEU A 90 3.87 -11.77 6.43
CA LEU A 90 2.98 -12.56 7.28
C LEU A 90 3.32 -14.06 7.22
N ARG A 91 3.64 -14.63 6.05
CA ARG A 91 4.06 -16.03 5.91
C ARG A 91 5.41 -16.30 6.59
N GLY A 92 6.38 -15.39 6.50
CA GLY A 92 7.65 -15.50 7.24
C GLY A 92 7.48 -15.49 8.76
N HIS A 93 6.33 -15.06 9.28
CA HIS A 93 5.94 -15.20 10.69
C HIS A 93 5.11 -16.44 10.99
N GLN A 94 4.53 -17.09 9.97
CA GLN A 94 3.81 -18.35 10.06
C GLN A 94 4.69 -19.57 9.85
N ASP A 95 6.02 -19.40 9.79
CA ASP A 95 6.98 -20.51 9.72
C ASP A 95 7.57 -20.78 11.13
N PRO A 96 6.86 -21.48 12.03
CA PRO A 96 7.47 -22.02 13.22
C PRO A 96 8.20 -23.32 12.85
N ARG A 97 9.54 -23.30 13.01
CA ARG A 97 10.39 -24.46 13.40
C ARG A 97 11.12 -25.26 12.32
N PHE A 98 11.71 -24.64 11.30
CA PHE A 98 12.86 -25.24 10.61
C PHE A 98 14.16 -24.46 10.92
N GLY A 99 14.72 -24.69 12.11
CA GLY A 99 16.06 -24.20 12.47
C GLY A 99 16.21 -23.84 13.96
N ALA A 100 17.16 -24.49 14.63
CA ALA A 100 17.71 -24.26 15.98
C ALA A 100 16.75 -24.19 17.21
N GLY A 101 15.56 -23.60 17.10
CA GLY A 101 14.64 -23.40 18.23
C GLY A 101 13.98 -24.67 18.79
N ARG A 102 13.94 -25.76 18.01
CA ARG A 102 13.46 -27.08 18.48
C ARG A 102 14.38 -27.66 19.55
N TRP A 103 15.68 -27.43 19.43
CA TRP A 103 16.70 -28.05 20.26
C TRP A 103 17.08 -27.20 21.48
N ALA A 104 16.67 -25.93 21.50
CA ALA A 104 16.94 -25.04 22.62
C ALA A 104 16.23 -25.47 23.92
N GLY A 105 15.02 -26.04 23.82
CA GLY A 105 14.29 -26.56 24.98
C GLY A 105 14.97 -27.75 25.63
N ASP A 106 15.42 -28.73 24.83
CA ASP A 106 16.06 -29.95 25.35
C ASP A 106 17.52 -29.71 25.78
N ALA A 107 18.22 -28.75 25.16
CA ALA A 107 19.58 -28.37 25.55
C ALA A 107 19.61 -27.63 26.89
N ASP A 108 18.58 -26.84 27.22
CA ASP A 108 18.48 -26.18 28.53
C ASP A 108 18.17 -27.18 29.66
N VAL A 109 17.41 -28.24 29.41
CA VAL A 109 17.13 -29.30 30.41
C VAL A 109 18.39 -30.08 30.77
N ARG A 110 19.33 -30.25 29.83
CA ARG A 110 20.63 -30.87 30.13
C ARG A 110 21.58 -29.96 30.92
N ARG A 111 21.33 -28.65 30.96
CA ARG A 111 22.17 -27.68 31.66
C ARG A 111 21.66 -27.34 33.07
N SER A 112 20.40 -27.64 33.37
CA SER A 112 19.77 -27.33 34.66
C SER A 112 19.96 -28.39 35.75
N GLY A 113 20.68 -29.49 35.48
CA GLY A 113 21.11 -30.41 36.53
C GLY A 113 19.98 -31.00 37.39
N LEU A 114 18.80 -31.20 36.79
CA LEU A 114 17.69 -31.94 37.42
C LEU A 114 17.76 -33.43 37.08
N LEU A 115 18.91 -34.04 37.38
CA LEU A 115 19.09 -35.46 37.70
C LEU A 115 20.24 -35.59 38.69
#